data_AF-A0A933MY87-F1
#
_entry.id   AF-A0A933MY87-F1
#
_cell.length_a   1.000
_cell.length_b   1.000
_cell.length_c   1.000
_cell.angle_alpha   90.00
_cell.angle_beta   90.00
_cell.angle_gamma   90.00
#
_symmetry.space_group_name_H-M   'P 1'
#
loop_
_entity.id
_entity.type
_entity.pdbx_description
1 polymer ?
#
loop_
_entity_poly.entity_id
_entity_poly.type
_entity_poly.pdbx_seq_one_letter_code
_entity_poly.pdbx_strand_id
1 'polypeptide(L)'
;MPEIKQFPKMHVAYVTAVGPYGETVPASLGKVFAWLGANRIQPMGAPIGIFHDDPAKVPPEQMRCELCVPVASDVQGAGEVQTKDIGGVQVATTMYQGHQNIEPAYNEVYDWLRALGYHDSGSPMETFFTQPPEEIRAEVAVPIVKIEVAPAPKKAPAKRTAKKPVKKAAKKTAKKPAKKAVKKKAAKK
;
A
#
# COMPACT_ATOMS: atom_id res chain seq x y z
N MET A 1 -16.08 11.82 8.43
CA MET A 1 -15.84 10.87 9.54
C MET A 1 -15.74 9.48 8.95
N PRO A 2 -14.61 8.80 9.14
CA PRO A 2 -14.39 7.51 8.52
C PRO A 2 -15.20 6.39 9.18
N GLU A 3 -15.51 5.37 8.40
CA GLU A 3 -16.14 4.14 8.88
C GLU A 3 -15.50 2.90 8.23
N ILE A 4 -15.69 1.72 8.83
CA ILE A 4 -15.30 0.44 8.22
C ILE A 4 -16.55 -0.17 7.59
N LYS A 5 -16.45 -0.55 6.32
CA LYS A 5 -17.52 -1.27 5.62
C LYS A 5 -16.97 -2.33 4.66
N GLN A 6 -17.87 -3.20 4.21
CA GLN A 6 -17.56 -4.15 3.16
C GLN A 6 -17.66 -3.45 1.79
N PHE A 7 -16.55 -3.39 1.04
CA PHE A 7 -16.60 -2.95 -0.35
C PHE A 7 -17.11 -4.10 -1.23
N PRO A 8 -18.19 -3.90 -2.00
CA PRO A 8 -18.84 -4.98 -2.72
C PRO A 8 -17.91 -5.54 -3.81
N LYS A 9 -18.01 -6.85 -4.04
CA LYS A 9 -17.35 -7.48 -5.20
C LYS A 9 -18.11 -7.11 -6.46
N MET A 10 -17.41 -6.71 -7.52
CA MET A 10 -18.02 -6.34 -8.80
C MET A 10 -17.10 -6.63 -9.98
N HIS A 11 -17.70 -6.79 -11.18
CA HIS A 11 -16.99 -6.89 -12.44
C HIS A 11 -16.87 -5.50 -13.08
N VAL A 12 -15.68 -5.13 -13.55
CA VAL A 12 -15.42 -3.79 -14.10
C VAL A 12 -14.74 -3.87 -15.45
N ALA A 13 -15.10 -2.94 -16.35
CA ALA A 13 -14.29 -2.58 -17.50
C ALA A 13 -13.32 -1.47 -17.07
N TYR A 14 -12.05 -1.58 -17.42
CA TYR A 14 -11.02 -0.65 -16.95
C TYR A 14 -9.94 -0.38 -17.99
N VAL A 15 -9.25 0.74 -17.79
CA VAL A 15 -7.98 1.06 -18.45
C VAL A 15 -6.94 1.41 -17.40
N THR A 16 -5.67 1.15 -17.71
CA THR A 16 -4.52 1.54 -16.89
C THR A 16 -3.87 2.79 -17.48
N ALA A 17 -3.50 3.75 -16.65
CA ALA A 17 -2.79 4.94 -17.08
C ALA A 17 -1.59 5.25 -16.18
N VAL A 18 -0.61 5.93 -16.77
CA VAL A 18 0.56 6.46 -16.06
C VAL A 18 0.69 7.94 -16.40
N GLY A 19 0.88 8.78 -15.40
CA GLY A 19 0.99 10.23 -15.55
C GLY A 19 0.13 11.00 -14.55
N PRO A 20 0.13 12.35 -14.64
CA PRO A 20 -0.52 13.22 -13.66
C PRO A 20 -2.01 12.91 -13.54
N TYR A 21 -2.49 12.64 -12.32
CA TYR A 21 -3.89 12.24 -12.09
C TYR A 21 -4.92 13.25 -12.62
N GLY A 22 -4.63 14.55 -12.57
CA GLY A 22 -5.50 15.59 -13.13
C GLY A 22 -5.75 15.45 -14.64
N GLU A 23 -4.86 14.79 -15.37
CA GLU A 23 -4.98 14.53 -16.81
C GLU A 23 -5.39 13.09 -17.10
N THR A 24 -4.76 12.14 -16.41
CA THR A 24 -4.97 10.70 -16.68
C THR A 24 -6.35 10.23 -16.26
N VAL A 25 -6.92 10.74 -15.17
CA VAL A 25 -8.27 10.38 -14.70
C VAL A 25 -9.36 10.73 -15.72
N PRO A 26 -9.54 11.99 -16.14
CA PRO A 26 -10.59 12.33 -17.10
C PRO A 26 -10.37 11.67 -18.47
N ALA A 27 -9.13 11.59 -18.96
CA ALA A 27 -8.83 10.95 -20.23
C ALA A 27 -9.17 9.45 -20.22
N SER A 28 -8.82 8.75 -19.13
CA SER A 28 -9.05 7.32 -18.98
C SER A 28 -10.54 6.98 -18.83
N LEU A 29 -11.28 7.76 -18.03
CA LEU A 29 -12.74 7.61 -17.95
C LEU A 29 -13.39 7.84 -19.32
N GLY A 30 -12.94 8.85 -20.07
CA GLY A 30 -13.39 9.10 -21.44
C GLY A 30 -13.21 7.88 -22.35
N LYS A 31 -12.04 7.21 -22.29
CA LYS A 31 -11.78 5.99 -23.05
C LYS A 31 -12.72 4.84 -22.69
N VAL A 32 -12.91 4.58 -21.39
CA VAL A 32 -13.80 3.50 -20.92
C VAL A 32 -15.25 3.77 -21.35
N PHE A 33 -15.76 4.98 -21.13
CA PHE A 33 -17.13 5.33 -21.52
C PHE A 33 -17.34 5.32 -23.04
N ALA A 34 -16.36 5.76 -23.83
CA ALA A 34 -16.42 5.67 -25.28
C ALA A 34 -16.51 4.20 -25.75
N TRP A 35 -15.72 3.31 -25.15
CA TRP A 35 -15.76 1.88 -25.45
C TRP A 35 -17.10 1.24 -25.04
N LEU A 36 -17.64 1.58 -23.87
CA LEU A 36 -18.96 1.10 -23.43
C LEU A 36 -20.05 1.54 -24.41
N GLY A 37 -20.02 2.80 -24.84
CA GLY A 37 -20.96 3.35 -25.83
C GLY A 37 -20.86 2.63 -27.18
N ALA A 38 -19.65 2.40 -27.69
CA ALA A 38 -19.41 1.70 -28.96
C ALA A 38 -19.93 0.25 -28.94
N ASN A 39 -19.87 -0.41 -27.77
CA ASN A 39 -20.33 -1.79 -27.59
C ASN A 39 -21.76 -1.90 -27.04
N ARG A 40 -22.46 -0.78 -26.86
CA ARG A 40 -23.83 -0.71 -26.28
C ARG A 40 -23.95 -1.34 -24.89
N ILE A 41 -22.88 -1.26 -24.10
CA ILE A 41 -22.84 -1.78 -22.73
C ILE A 41 -23.31 -0.68 -21.78
N GLN A 42 -24.25 -0.99 -20.90
CA GLN A 42 -24.72 -0.07 -19.86
C GLN A 42 -23.84 -0.18 -18.61
N PRO A 43 -23.33 0.94 -18.08
CA PRO A 43 -22.70 0.96 -16.75
C PRO A 43 -23.67 0.46 -15.67
N MET A 44 -23.16 -0.33 -14.73
CA MET A 44 -23.93 -0.85 -13.59
C MET A 44 -23.73 -0.03 -12.32
N GLY A 45 -22.91 1.01 -12.35
CA GLY A 45 -22.62 1.84 -11.19
C GLY A 45 -21.70 3.01 -11.51
N ALA A 46 -21.38 3.76 -10.46
CA ALA A 46 -20.45 4.88 -10.51
C ALA A 46 -19.04 4.42 -10.91
N PRO A 47 -18.27 5.25 -11.65
CA PRO A 47 -16.88 4.95 -11.95
C PRO A 47 -16.01 4.89 -10.70
N ILE A 48 -14.97 4.06 -10.75
CA ILE A 48 -14.05 3.83 -9.66
C ILE A 48 -12.61 4.08 -10.13
N GLY A 49 -11.88 4.91 -9.41
CA GLY A 49 -10.43 5.07 -9.58
C GLY A 49 -9.66 4.21 -8.59
N ILE A 50 -8.62 3.51 -9.04
CA ILE A 50 -7.67 2.79 -8.19
C ILE A 50 -6.33 3.49 -8.33
N PHE A 51 -5.79 4.01 -7.23
CA PHE A 51 -4.59 4.84 -7.23
C PHE A 51 -3.43 4.09 -6.57
N HIS A 52 -2.39 3.78 -7.33
CA HIS A 52 -1.30 2.92 -6.85
C HIS A 52 -0.19 3.68 -6.16
N ASP A 53 -0.11 4.99 -6.40
CA ASP A 53 1.00 5.83 -5.99
C ASP A 53 0.50 7.04 -5.21
N ASP A 54 1.24 7.38 -4.15
CA ASP A 54 1.02 8.55 -3.30
C ASP A 54 1.53 9.82 -4.00
N PRO A 55 0.67 10.81 -4.29
CA PRO A 55 1.06 12.03 -4.97
C PRO A 55 2.15 12.85 -4.27
N ALA A 56 2.31 12.69 -2.95
CA ALA A 56 3.36 13.37 -2.19
C ALA A 56 4.72 12.67 -2.29
N LYS A 57 4.78 11.43 -2.81
CA LYS A 57 6.00 10.61 -2.85
C LYS A 57 6.46 10.25 -4.26
N VAL A 58 5.54 10.16 -5.21
CA VAL A 58 5.83 9.73 -6.59
C VAL A 58 5.70 10.94 -7.52
N PRO A 59 6.65 11.18 -8.45
CA PRO A 59 6.52 12.24 -9.43
C PRO A 59 5.27 12.06 -10.31
N PRO A 60 4.56 13.14 -10.71
CA PRO A 60 3.32 13.07 -11.49
C PRO A 60 3.41 12.16 -12.71
N GLU A 61 4.52 12.16 -13.42
CA GLU A 61 4.78 11.44 -14.67
C GLU A 61 4.93 9.93 -14.47
N GLN A 62 5.07 9.48 -13.22
CA GLN A 62 5.22 8.08 -12.85
C GLN A 62 4.04 7.56 -12.04
N MET A 63 3.07 8.41 -11.70
CA MET A 63 1.88 8.02 -10.95
C MET A 63 1.03 7.06 -11.78
N ARG A 64 0.64 5.92 -11.21
CA ARG A 64 -0.15 4.88 -11.89
C ARG A 64 -1.56 4.83 -11.30
N CYS A 65 -2.54 4.76 -12.19
CA CYS A 65 -3.93 4.55 -11.81
C CYS A 65 -4.64 3.59 -12.76
N GLU A 66 -5.76 3.07 -12.28
CA GLU A 66 -6.73 2.34 -13.09
C GLU A 66 -8.08 3.03 -12.96
N LEU A 67 -8.74 3.26 -14.09
CA LEU A 67 -10.08 3.84 -14.10
C LEU A 67 -11.06 2.78 -14.58
N CYS A 68 -11.99 2.45 -13.69
CA CYS A 68 -12.90 1.33 -13.78
C CYS A 68 -14.34 1.83 -13.89
N VAL A 69 -15.17 1.11 -14.64
CA VAL A 69 -16.63 1.30 -14.66
C VAL A 69 -17.29 -0.06 -14.43
N PRO A 70 -18.18 -0.21 -13.44
CA PRO A 70 -18.90 -1.46 -13.20
C PRO A 70 -19.75 -1.88 -14.42
N VAL A 71 -19.69 -3.16 -14.78
CA VAL A 71 -20.40 -3.76 -15.91
C VAL A 71 -20.91 -5.16 -15.56
N ALA A 72 -21.76 -5.75 -16.41
CA ALA A 72 -22.27 -7.10 -16.21
C ALA A 72 -21.14 -8.14 -16.25
N SER A 73 -21.28 -9.25 -15.51
CA SER A 73 -20.22 -10.26 -15.34
C SER A 73 -19.84 -11.03 -16.60
N ASP A 74 -20.68 -10.96 -17.64
CA ASP A 74 -20.44 -11.60 -18.94
C ASP A 74 -19.68 -10.69 -19.92
N VAL A 75 -19.55 -9.39 -19.62
CA VAL A 75 -18.81 -8.43 -20.46
C VAL A 75 -17.33 -8.79 -20.52
N GLN A 76 -16.80 -8.91 -21.74
CA GLN A 76 -15.37 -9.16 -21.98
C GLN A 76 -14.71 -7.89 -22.52
N GLY A 77 -13.55 -7.55 -21.96
CA GLY A 77 -12.73 -6.45 -22.46
C GLY A 77 -12.12 -6.76 -23.83
N ALA A 78 -11.75 -5.70 -24.57
CA ALA A 78 -11.05 -5.80 -25.84
C ALA A 78 -10.12 -4.60 -26.06
N GLY A 79 -8.92 -4.86 -26.57
CA GLY A 79 -7.93 -3.82 -26.89
C GLY A 79 -7.40 -3.14 -25.62
N GLU A 80 -7.49 -1.81 -25.57
CA GLU A 80 -7.02 -1.04 -24.41
C GLU A 80 -7.93 -1.19 -23.18
N VAL A 81 -9.23 -1.41 -23.39
CA VAL A 81 -10.18 -1.64 -22.30
C VAL A 81 -10.20 -3.13 -21.96
N GLN A 82 -9.79 -3.47 -20.75
CA GLN A 82 -9.79 -4.82 -20.24
C GLN A 82 -10.90 -4.98 -19.18
N THR A 83 -11.22 -6.22 -18.78
CA THR A 83 -12.18 -6.47 -17.68
C THR A 83 -11.54 -7.29 -16.56
N LYS A 84 -12.01 -7.08 -15.32
CA LYS A 84 -11.59 -7.85 -14.14
C LYS A 84 -12.60 -7.75 -13.01
N ASP A 85 -12.45 -8.62 -12.01
CA ASP A 85 -13.17 -8.50 -10.73
C ASP A 85 -12.37 -7.64 -9.75
N ILE A 86 -13.06 -6.76 -9.03
CA ILE A 86 -12.51 -5.97 -7.91
C ILE A 86 -13.40 -6.07 -6.67
N GLY A 87 -12.89 -5.58 -5.53
CA GLY A 87 -13.66 -5.50 -4.29
C GLY A 87 -13.73 -6.83 -3.54
N GLY A 88 -14.79 -7.01 -2.74
CA GLY A 88 -14.89 -8.16 -1.84
C GLY A 88 -13.97 -8.08 -0.62
N VAL A 89 -13.54 -6.86 -0.27
CA VAL A 89 -12.61 -6.58 0.83
C VAL A 89 -13.23 -5.63 1.85
N GLN A 90 -12.80 -5.70 3.10
CA GLN A 90 -13.11 -4.65 4.07
C GLN A 90 -12.29 -3.40 3.74
N VAL A 91 -12.93 -2.24 3.87
CA VAL A 91 -12.31 -0.94 3.61
C VAL A 91 -12.61 0.01 4.77
N ALA A 92 -11.67 0.91 5.05
CA ALA A 92 -12.00 2.15 5.74
C ALA A 92 -12.33 3.23 4.71
N THR A 93 -13.39 3.98 4.95
CA THR A 93 -13.97 4.85 3.95
C THR A 93 -14.40 6.19 4.53
N THR A 94 -14.31 7.26 3.75
CA THR A 94 -14.89 8.58 4.07
C THR A 94 -15.35 9.24 2.78
N MET A 95 -16.39 10.07 2.87
CA MET A 95 -16.88 10.86 1.75
C MET A 95 -16.19 12.22 1.75
N TYR A 96 -15.87 12.74 0.57
CA TYR A 96 -15.39 14.10 0.39
C TYR A 96 -16.07 14.80 -0.78
N GLN A 97 -16.01 16.13 -0.77
CA GLN A 97 -16.51 16.98 -1.85
C GLN A 97 -15.53 18.12 -2.12
N GLY A 98 -15.25 18.38 -3.39
CA GLY A 98 -14.30 19.40 -3.85
C GLY A 98 -12.84 18.94 -3.84
N HIS A 99 -12.06 19.40 -4.83
CA HIS A 99 -10.67 18.98 -5.03
C HIS A 99 -9.77 19.34 -3.83
N GLN A 100 -10.06 20.45 -3.15
CA GLN A 100 -9.37 20.90 -1.94
C GLN A 100 -9.47 19.90 -0.77
N ASN A 101 -10.44 18.99 -0.80
CA ASN A 101 -10.70 18.05 0.27
C ASN A 101 -10.19 16.63 0.00
N ILE A 102 -9.54 16.40 -1.16
CA ILE A 102 -8.95 15.08 -1.50
C ILE A 102 -7.91 14.70 -0.44
N GLU A 103 -6.84 15.49 -0.30
CA GLU A 103 -5.76 15.20 0.66
C GLU A 103 -6.27 15.14 2.12
N PRO A 104 -7.08 16.10 2.62
CA PRO A 104 -7.68 16.01 3.94
C PRO A 104 -8.46 14.71 4.18
N ALA A 105 -9.22 14.22 3.20
CA ALA A 105 -9.99 12.99 3.33
C ALA A 105 -9.09 11.74 3.45
N TYR A 106 -8.03 11.65 2.66
CA TYR A 106 -7.03 10.59 2.80
C TYR A 106 -6.36 10.63 4.16
N ASN A 107 -5.93 11.80 4.61
CA ASN A 107 -5.29 11.97 5.91
C ASN A 107 -6.24 11.56 7.06
N GLU A 108 -7.52 11.95 7.00
CA GLU A 108 -8.55 11.55 7.97
C GLU A 108 -8.65 10.02 8.08
N VAL A 109 -8.72 9.31 6.94
CA VAL A 109 -8.81 7.84 6.92
C VAL A 109 -7.55 7.18 7.47
N TYR A 110 -6.36 7.61 7.04
CA TYR A 110 -5.10 7.00 7.49
C TYR A 110 -4.81 7.29 8.97
N ASP A 111 -5.12 8.49 9.47
CA ASP A 111 -5.01 8.82 10.89
C ASP A 111 -5.92 7.93 11.74
N TRP A 112 -7.16 7.76 11.30
CA TRP A 112 -8.14 6.92 11.97
C TRP A 112 -7.74 5.43 11.96
N LEU A 113 -7.24 4.92 10.84
CA LEU A 113 -6.73 3.55 10.73
C LEU A 113 -5.59 3.27 11.72
N ARG A 114 -4.63 4.19 11.81
CA ARG A 114 -3.50 4.09 12.74
C ARG A 114 -3.97 4.05 14.19
N ALA A 115 -4.95 4.87 14.56
CA ALA A 115 -5.51 4.89 15.91
C ALA A 115 -6.23 3.56 16.29
N LEU A 116 -6.83 2.88 15.32
CA LEU A 116 -7.55 1.62 15.52
C LEU A 116 -6.67 0.36 15.43
N GLY A 117 -5.38 0.50 15.09
CA GLY A 117 -4.47 -0.63 14.90
C GLY A 117 -4.76 -1.45 13.64
N TYR A 118 -5.20 -0.78 12.58
CA TYR A 118 -5.29 -1.36 11.23
C TYR A 118 -4.12 -0.89 10.37
N HIS A 119 -3.81 -1.67 9.34
CA HIS A 119 -2.96 -1.25 8.21
C HIS A 119 -3.74 -1.37 6.91
N ASP A 120 -3.36 -0.55 5.94
CA ASP A 120 -3.78 -0.71 4.56
C ASP A 120 -3.22 -2.02 3.98
N SER A 121 -3.99 -2.65 3.10
CA SER A 121 -3.67 -3.95 2.50
C SER A 121 -3.59 -3.90 0.97
N GLY A 122 -3.78 -2.73 0.38
CA GLY A 122 -3.77 -2.53 -1.07
C GLY A 122 -3.99 -1.08 -1.44
N SER A 123 -4.07 -0.83 -2.75
CA SER A 123 -4.27 0.52 -3.28
C SER A 123 -5.64 1.08 -2.89
N PRO A 124 -5.71 2.37 -2.49
CA PRO A 124 -6.99 3.03 -2.26
C PRO A 124 -7.81 3.09 -3.55
N MET A 125 -9.12 3.03 -3.36
CA MET A 125 -10.12 3.18 -4.39
C MET A 125 -10.93 4.43 -4.14
N GLU A 126 -11.40 5.11 -5.19
CA GLU A 126 -12.36 6.20 -5.09
C GLU A 126 -13.57 5.95 -5.98
N THR A 127 -14.77 6.07 -5.42
CA THR A 127 -16.01 6.02 -6.20
C THR A 127 -16.48 7.43 -6.51
N PHE A 128 -16.59 7.79 -7.79
CA PHE A 128 -16.96 9.14 -8.24
C PHE A 128 -18.47 9.26 -8.46
N PHE A 129 -19.15 10.10 -7.67
CA PHE A 129 -20.61 10.27 -7.73
C PHE A 129 -21.08 11.45 -8.58
N THR A 130 -20.16 12.32 -8.99
CA THR A 130 -20.44 13.47 -9.87
C THR A 130 -19.52 13.43 -11.08
N GLN A 131 -19.92 14.13 -12.15
CA GLN A 131 -19.15 14.27 -13.38
C GLN A 131 -18.88 15.75 -13.65
N PRO A 132 -17.73 16.13 -14.24
CA PRO A 132 -17.48 17.51 -14.66
C PRO A 132 -18.62 18.03 -15.56
N PRO A 133 -19.05 19.30 -15.41
CA PRO A 133 -18.41 20.38 -14.63
C PRO A 133 -18.84 20.45 -13.16
N GLU A 134 -19.63 19.50 -12.66
CA GLU A 134 -20.04 19.50 -11.26
C GLU A 134 -18.83 19.35 -10.34
N GLU A 135 -18.93 19.93 -9.14
CA GLU A 135 -17.89 19.74 -8.13
C GLU A 135 -17.77 18.25 -7.79
N ILE A 136 -16.53 17.78 -7.70
CA ILE A 136 -16.26 16.36 -7.42
C ILE A 136 -16.87 15.99 -6.08
N ARG A 137 -17.63 14.90 -6.06
CA ARG A 137 -18.05 14.20 -4.85
C ARG A 137 -17.64 12.75 -4.99
N ALA A 138 -16.82 12.29 -4.07
CA ALA A 138 -16.31 10.93 -4.12
C ALA A 138 -16.16 10.32 -2.73
N GLU A 139 -16.18 9.00 -2.72
CA GLU A 139 -15.92 8.20 -1.53
C GLU A 139 -14.57 7.51 -1.70
N VAL A 140 -13.61 7.83 -0.82
CA VAL A 140 -12.37 7.08 -0.73
C VAL A 140 -12.62 5.79 0.06
N ALA A 141 -12.01 4.69 -0.37
CA ALA A 141 -12.09 3.39 0.24
C ALA A 141 -10.68 2.76 0.25
N VAL A 142 -10.07 2.70 1.43
CA VAL A 142 -8.75 2.11 1.65
C VAL A 142 -8.94 0.65 2.07
N PRO A 143 -8.46 -0.36 1.33
CA PRO A 143 -8.49 -1.77 1.76
C PRO A 143 -7.71 -1.98 3.05
N ILE A 144 -8.27 -2.72 4.02
CA ILE A 144 -7.68 -2.83 5.37
C ILE A 144 -7.45 -4.26 5.84
N VAL A 145 -6.46 -4.43 6.71
CA VAL A 145 -6.21 -5.65 7.49
C VAL A 145 -5.99 -5.27 8.96
N LYS A 146 -6.56 -6.05 9.87
CA LYS A 146 -6.36 -5.84 11.32
C LYS A 146 -4.99 -6.34 11.73
N ILE A 147 -4.26 -5.57 12.53
CA ILE A 147 -3.01 -6.03 13.12
C ILE A 147 -3.36 -7.05 14.20
N GLU A 148 -3.07 -8.33 13.95
CA GLU A 148 -3.03 -9.32 15.02
C GLU A 148 -1.77 -9.10 15.85
N VAL A 149 -1.91 -8.44 17.00
CA VAL A 149 -0.82 -8.36 17.98
C VAL A 149 -0.73 -9.72 18.65
N ALA A 150 0.27 -10.53 18.29
CA ALA A 150 0.60 -11.75 19.02
C ALA A 150 0.79 -11.41 20.51
N PRO A 151 0.21 -12.18 21.44
CA PRO A 151 0.35 -11.89 22.86
C PRO A 151 1.83 -11.87 23.24
N ALA A 152 2.24 -10.82 23.95
CA ALA A 152 3.62 -10.63 24.39
C ALA A 152 4.15 -11.92 25.05
N PRO A 153 5.37 -12.38 24.71
CA PRO A 153 5.93 -13.57 25.34
C PRO A 153 5.97 -13.36 26.85
N LYS A 154 5.27 -14.24 27.60
CA LYS A 154 5.29 -14.22 29.07
C LYS A 154 6.75 -14.28 29.51
N LYS A 155 7.23 -13.22 30.19
CA LYS A 155 8.61 -13.16 30.72
C LYS A 155 8.87 -14.40 31.55
N ALA A 156 9.75 -15.28 31.08
CA ALA A 156 10.23 -16.40 31.87
C ALA A 156 10.96 -15.86 33.11
N PRO A 157 10.77 -16.46 34.31
CA PRO A 157 11.45 -16.01 35.51
C PRO A 157 12.97 -16.18 35.35
N ALA A 158 13.71 -15.13 35.70
CA ALA A 158 15.17 -15.10 35.61
C ALA A 158 15.79 -16.26 36.41
N LYS A 159 16.46 -17.19 35.72
CA LYS A 159 17.31 -18.20 36.37
C LYS A 159 18.50 -17.50 37.03
N ARG A 160 18.48 -17.44 38.36
CA ARG A 160 19.60 -17.04 39.21
C ARG A 160 20.76 -18.02 39.00
N THR A 161 21.84 -17.60 38.35
CA THR A 161 23.05 -18.42 38.17
C THR A 161 23.84 -18.47 39.48
N ALA A 162 23.91 -19.66 40.10
CA ALA A 162 24.80 -19.92 41.22
C ALA A 162 26.24 -20.10 40.73
N LYS A 163 27.18 -19.35 41.34
CA LYS A 163 28.63 -19.43 41.11
C LYS A 163 29.16 -20.82 41.47
N LYS A 164 30.00 -21.41 40.59
CA LYS A 164 30.76 -22.64 40.86
C LYS A 164 32.20 -22.26 41.29
N PRO A 165 32.79 -22.87 42.33
CA PRO A 165 34.11 -22.51 42.82
C PRO A 165 35.23 -23.12 41.96
N VAL A 166 36.30 -22.34 41.80
CA VAL A 166 37.53 -22.65 41.06
C VAL A 166 38.32 -23.75 41.78
N LYS A 167 38.64 -24.85 41.10
CA LYS A 167 39.68 -25.81 41.53
C LYS A 167 40.98 -25.55 40.76
N LYS A 168 42.07 -25.35 41.52
CA LYS A 168 43.46 -25.28 41.06
C LYS A 168 43.89 -26.62 40.45
N ALA A 169 44.70 -26.56 39.38
CA ALA A 169 45.59 -27.65 38.98
C ALA A 169 46.95 -27.08 38.54
N ALA A 170 48.01 -27.81 38.87
CA ALA A 170 49.39 -27.38 38.93
C ALA A 170 50.20 -27.61 37.63
N LYS A 171 51.18 -26.73 37.46
CA LYS A 171 52.44 -26.76 36.71
C LYS A 171 52.90 -28.13 36.15
N LYS A 172 53.27 -28.16 34.85
CA LYS A 172 54.48 -28.86 34.36
C LYS A 172 55.16 -28.09 33.23
N THR A 173 56.47 -28.02 33.37
CA THR A 173 57.52 -27.35 32.59
C THR A 173 57.83 -28.02 31.25
N ALA A 174 58.22 -27.25 30.22
CA ALA A 174 59.55 -27.32 29.59
C ALA A 174 59.73 -26.43 28.32
N LYS A 175 60.89 -25.76 28.31
CA LYS A 175 61.80 -25.39 27.20
C LYS A 175 61.41 -24.40 26.08
N LYS A 176 62.10 -23.26 26.15
CA LYS A 176 62.52 -22.32 25.07
C LYS A 176 63.74 -22.91 24.31
N PRO A 177 64.03 -22.51 23.06
CA PRO A 177 64.90 -21.33 22.81
C PRO A 177 64.43 -20.45 21.62
N ALA A 178 64.45 -19.12 21.74
CA ALA A 178 65.45 -18.16 21.19
C ALA A 178 65.23 -17.77 19.69
N LYS A 179 64.69 -16.56 19.47
CA LYS A 179 65.34 -15.37 18.88
C LYS A 179 65.63 -15.44 17.37
N LYS A 180 64.96 -14.55 16.61
CA LYS A 180 65.63 -13.56 15.76
C LYS A 180 64.72 -12.36 15.51
N ALA A 181 65.24 -11.18 15.80
CA ALA A 181 64.67 -9.88 15.47
C ALA A 181 65.21 -9.43 14.11
N VAL A 182 64.40 -8.77 13.30
CA VAL A 182 64.86 -7.72 12.38
C VAL A 182 63.87 -6.56 12.39
N LYS A 183 64.43 -5.36 12.47
CA LYS A 183 63.81 -4.03 12.59
C LYS A 183 63.46 -3.43 11.22
N LYS A 184 62.46 -2.53 11.25
CA LYS A 184 62.35 -1.20 10.59
C LYS A 184 62.52 -1.06 9.06
N LYS A 185 61.53 -0.42 8.43
CA LYS A 185 61.51 0.94 7.82
C LYS A 185 60.21 1.01 6.96
N ALA A 186 59.29 1.97 7.11
CA ALA A 186 59.34 3.42 6.88
C ALA A 186 59.57 3.85 5.41
N ALA A 187 58.77 4.83 4.99
CA ALA A 187 58.71 5.59 3.73
C ALA A 187 57.86 4.94 2.61
N LYS A 188 56.69 5.47 2.25
CA LYS A 188 56.40 6.77 1.61
C LYS A 188 56.82 6.76 0.13
N LYS A 189 55.84 6.60 -0.74
CA LYS A 189 55.75 7.29 -2.01
C LYS A 189 54.27 7.46 -2.37
#